data_AF-A0A3D3J212-F1
#
_entry.id   AF-A0A3D3J212-F1
#
_cell.length_a   1.000
_cell.length_b   1.000
_cell.length_c   1.000
_cell.angle_alpha   90.00
_cell.angle_beta   90.00
_cell.angle_gamma   90.00
#
_symmetry.space_group_name_H-M   'P 1'
#
loop_
_entity.id
_entity.type
_entity.pdbx_description
1 polymer ?
#
loop_
_entity_poly.entity_id
_entity_poly.type
_entity_poly.pdbx_seq_one_letter_code
_entity_poly.pdbx_strand_id
1 'polypeptide(L)'
;MLFTLLNWLYILITCYICGSFVLTRFTGKESSFSGYVMGGIAILTAYSEYFSIFGGVGLTANIILILVCLAAAFADRERHRDRLKSLFSVFDGKTAGKAKAAGTLAVSGLVILVCAYFTAASSFTYDSGTYHAQSIHWIESYGVVKGLAHMQTRLGFNNSYFALCALFSFHFLGRSMHSVSGFLAAFTMVYSICRYAGHLKVKEDTGRNSFKLRVSDFLCIAPFAYFIITAFEITSPSTDFGVIWMIIWLVIRWVVCIEEDTQPEGCNDRVTVFSLLSVFSIFLVTVKLSVGVLALITLYPLVFLIREKKYGDIVKYILSGLVLVLPFFIRNYLITGWLVYPFPSVDLFNPDWKVPLEGVRHEADEVVVWARYTKDTALIDQSIREWFPVWWEEQGQANRFLSLSAFAGCMAVIVRILITLILPVLRRRAGKAEEKEISYVFMGAVLLICFAFFM
;
A
#
# COMPACT_ATOMS: atom_id res chain seq x y z
N MET A 1 -14.40 5.34 18.97
CA MET A 1 -15.04 5.58 17.66
C MET A 1 -14.99 7.05 17.23
N LEU A 2 -15.59 8.01 17.94
CA LEU A 2 -15.57 9.43 17.52
C LEU A 2 -14.14 9.98 17.35
N PHE A 3 -13.27 9.71 18.33
CA PHE A 3 -11.86 10.10 18.25
C PHE A 3 -11.12 9.46 17.06
N THR A 4 -11.44 8.20 16.73
CA THR A 4 -10.94 7.50 15.53
C THR A 4 -11.37 8.22 14.26
N LEU A 5 -12.63 8.65 14.16
CA LEU A 5 -13.13 9.38 12.99
C LEU A 5 -12.47 10.75 12.84
N LEU A 6 -12.24 11.47 13.93
CA LEU A 6 -11.51 12.74 13.91
C LEU A 6 -10.04 12.55 13.46
N ASN A 7 -9.39 11.50 13.97
CA ASN A 7 -8.04 11.13 13.54
C ASN A 7 -8.01 10.75 12.05
N TRP A 8 -8.97 9.98 11.55
CA TRP A 8 -9.06 9.65 10.13
C TRP A 8 -9.33 10.86 9.24
N LEU A 9 -10.13 11.82 9.71
CA LEU A 9 -10.31 13.09 9.01
C LEU A 9 -8.99 13.87 8.93
N TYR A 10 -8.22 13.90 10.02
CA TYR A 10 -6.88 14.50 10.04
C TYR A 10 -5.92 13.81 9.06
N ILE A 11 -5.86 12.47 9.05
CA ILE A 11 -5.07 11.69 8.09
C ILE A 11 -5.50 12.02 6.66
N LEU A 12 -6.80 11.99 6.38
CA LEU A 12 -7.34 12.25 5.04
C LEU A 12 -6.95 13.64 4.53
N ILE A 13 -7.14 14.67 5.35
CA ILE A 13 -6.86 16.06 4.97
C ILE A 13 -5.36 16.27 4.74
N THR A 14 -4.51 15.83 5.68
CA THR A 14 -3.06 16.03 5.59
C THR A 14 -2.45 15.25 4.43
N CYS A 15 -2.84 13.98 4.25
CA CYS A 15 -2.42 13.18 3.10
C CYS A 15 -2.90 13.80 1.78
N TYR A 16 -4.17 14.22 1.69
CA TYR A 16 -4.70 14.84 0.48
C TYR A 16 -3.97 16.13 0.11
N ILE A 17 -3.75 17.04 1.07
CA ILE A 17 -3.08 18.32 0.82
C ILE A 17 -1.63 18.09 0.40
N CYS A 18 -0.88 17.28 1.15
CA CYS A 18 0.53 17.01 0.84
C CYS A 18 0.67 16.29 -0.51
N GLY A 19 -0.13 15.25 -0.75
CA GLY A 19 -0.13 14.51 -2.00
C GLY A 19 -0.54 15.36 -3.19
N SER A 20 -1.60 16.17 -3.06
CA SER A 20 -2.02 17.11 -4.10
C SER A 20 -0.93 18.12 -4.43
N PHE A 21 -0.33 18.73 -3.40
CA PHE A 21 0.68 19.77 -3.56
C PHE A 21 1.94 19.25 -4.26
N VAL A 22 2.47 18.11 -3.79
CA VAL A 22 3.69 17.50 -4.32
C VAL A 22 3.45 16.89 -5.70
N LEU A 23 2.41 16.06 -5.87
CA LEU A 23 2.21 15.35 -7.14
C LEU A 23 1.87 16.31 -8.29
N THR A 24 1.05 17.34 -8.04
CA THR A 24 0.71 18.31 -9.10
C THR A 24 1.93 19.09 -9.58
N ARG A 25 2.83 19.47 -8.67
CA ARG A 25 4.09 20.16 -9.03
C ARG A 25 5.10 19.21 -9.66
N PHE A 26 5.13 17.97 -9.19
CA PHE A 26 6.02 16.95 -9.72
C PHE A 26 5.64 16.57 -11.15
N THR A 27 4.37 16.34 -11.46
CA THR A 27 3.94 15.93 -12.82
C THR A 27 3.47 17.08 -13.71
N GLY A 28 3.16 18.23 -13.14
CA GLY A 28 2.55 19.36 -13.84
C GLY A 28 1.07 19.16 -14.20
N LYS A 29 0.44 18.07 -13.75
CA LYS A 29 -0.93 17.68 -14.11
C LYS A 29 -1.68 17.11 -12.92
N GLU A 30 -3.01 17.08 -13.03
CA GLU A 30 -3.83 16.56 -11.94
C GLU A 30 -3.81 15.03 -11.85
N SER A 31 -3.93 14.52 -10.62
CA SER A 31 -4.19 13.12 -10.33
C SER A 31 -5.56 12.92 -9.68
N SER A 32 -6.01 11.67 -9.64
CA SER A 32 -7.25 11.29 -8.96
C SER A 32 -7.17 11.61 -7.48
N PHE A 33 -8.32 11.84 -6.84
CA PHE A 33 -8.42 12.00 -5.38
C PHE A 33 -7.71 10.86 -4.64
N SER A 34 -7.93 9.62 -5.11
CA SER A 34 -7.29 8.46 -4.49
C SER A 34 -5.77 8.44 -4.66
N GLY A 35 -5.27 8.90 -5.81
CA GLY A 35 -3.84 9.06 -6.06
C GLY A 35 -3.20 10.12 -5.16
N TYR A 36 -3.90 11.23 -4.88
CA TYR A 36 -3.42 12.24 -3.93
C TYR A 36 -3.35 11.71 -2.49
N VAL A 37 -4.38 11.01 -2.02
CA VAL A 37 -4.36 10.47 -0.65
C VAL A 37 -3.26 9.42 -0.50
N MET A 38 -3.16 8.44 -1.42
CA MET A 38 -2.12 7.40 -1.32
C MET A 38 -0.70 7.95 -1.56
N GLY A 39 -0.53 8.90 -2.49
CA GLY A 39 0.74 9.60 -2.64
C GLY A 39 1.11 10.39 -1.37
N GLY A 40 0.12 11.02 -0.74
CA GLY A 40 0.26 11.66 0.57
C GLY A 40 0.70 10.70 1.66
N ILE A 41 0.16 9.48 1.70
CA ILE A 41 0.59 8.43 2.64
C ILE A 41 2.09 8.13 2.44
N ALA A 42 2.54 7.93 1.20
CA ALA A 42 3.95 7.68 0.92
C ALA A 42 4.86 8.86 1.34
N ILE A 43 4.45 10.09 0.99
CA ILE A 43 5.18 11.32 1.34
C ILE A 43 5.25 11.52 2.85
N LEU A 44 4.13 11.37 3.56
CA LEU A 44 4.06 11.55 5.00
C LEU A 44 4.75 10.44 5.78
N THR A 45 4.82 9.23 5.22
CA THR A 45 5.67 8.16 5.75
C THR A 45 7.14 8.53 5.62
N ALA A 46 7.59 8.97 4.44
CA ALA A 46 8.98 9.40 4.28
C ALA A 46 9.31 10.58 5.20
N TYR A 47 8.41 11.56 5.32
CA TYR A 47 8.54 12.68 6.25
C TYR A 47 8.73 12.22 7.69
N SER A 48 7.89 11.30 8.19
CA SER A 48 8.02 10.82 9.56
C SER A 48 9.29 9.99 9.77
N GLU A 49 9.72 9.23 8.76
CA GLU A 49 11.00 8.53 8.82
C GLU A 49 12.19 9.49 8.89
N TYR A 50 12.24 10.52 8.02
CA TYR A 50 13.29 11.54 8.07
C TYR A 50 13.27 12.28 9.41
N PHE A 51 12.09 12.65 9.90
CA PHE A 51 11.96 13.32 11.19
C PHE A 51 12.48 12.44 12.33
N SER A 52 12.17 11.15 12.30
CA SER A 52 12.57 10.18 13.33
C SER A 52 14.09 10.04 13.49
N ILE A 53 14.87 10.40 12.46
CA ILE A 53 16.35 10.37 12.55
C ILE A 53 16.86 11.44 13.54
N PHE A 54 16.13 12.56 13.66
CA PHE A 54 16.56 13.71 14.47
C PHE A 54 15.84 13.80 15.82
N GLY A 55 14.66 13.19 15.98
CA GLY A 55 13.96 13.16 17.26
C GLY A 55 12.61 12.46 17.22
N GLY A 56 11.91 12.48 18.36
CA GLY A 56 10.61 11.84 18.55
C GLY A 56 9.51 12.37 17.64
N VAL A 57 8.84 11.47 16.92
CA VAL A 57 7.71 11.78 16.04
C VAL A 57 6.44 11.95 16.88
N GLY A 58 6.28 13.13 17.47
CA GLY A 58 5.15 13.48 18.32
C GLY A 58 4.51 14.82 17.96
N LEU A 59 4.35 15.70 18.96
CA LEU A 59 3.68 16.99 18.78
C LEU A 59 4.42 17.91 17.80
N THR A 60 5.76 18.02 17.91
CA THR A 60 6.58 18.89 17.05
C THR A 60 6.45 18.51 15.57
N ALA A 61 6.52 17.21 15.26
CA ALA A 61 6.33 16.70 13.90
C ALA A 61 4.94 17.04 13.35
N ASN A 62 3.90 17.00 14.18
CA ASN A 62 2.53 17.35 13.79
C ASN A 62 2.35 18.87 13.60
N ILE A 63 2.95 19.71 14.44
CA ILE A 63 2.91 21.18 14.26
C ILE A 63 3.55 21.57 12.93
N ILE A 64 4.74 21.03 12.62
CA ILE A 64 5.42 21.30 11.34
C ILE A 64 4.56 20.82 10.16
N LEU A 65 3.98 19.62 10.25
CA LEU A 65 3.08 19.10 9.22
C LEU A 65 1.88 20.02 8.98
N ILE A 66 1.24 20.52 10.04
CA ILE A 66 0.10 21.44 9.94
C ILE A 66 0.53 22.75 9.27
N LEU A 67 1.66 23.33 9.67
CA LEU A 67 2.17 24.57 9.06
C LEU A 67 2.45 24.39 7.56
N VAL A 68 3.06 23.27 7.18
CA VAL A 68 3.29 22.91 5.77
C VAL A 68 1.97 22.72 5.03
N CYS A 69 1.00 22.03 5.63
CA CYS A 69 -0.33 21.83 5.03
C CYS A 69 -1.06 23.16 4.85
N LEU A 70 -0.99 24.09 5.81
CA LEU A 70 -1.62 25.41 5.69
C LEU A 70 -0.97 26.23 4.57
N ALA A 71 0.36 26.22 4.47
CA ALA A 71 1.08 26.89 3.38
C ALA A 71 0.72 26.29 2.01
N ALA A 72 0.69 24.95 1.91
CA ALA A 72 0.32 24.24 0.69
C ALA A 72 -1.13 24.49 0.27
N ALA A 73 -2.06 24.43 1.23
CA ALA A 73 -3.49 24.70 0.99
C ALA A 73 -3.73 26.16 0.59
N PHE A 74 -2.98 27.11 1.15
CA PHE A 74 -3.03 28.51 0.74
C PHE A 74 -2.50 28.71 -0.67
N ALA A 75 -1.38 28.07 -1.02
CA ALA A 75 -0.78 28.15 -2.35
C ALA A 75 -1.70 27.56 -3.44
N ASP A 76 -2.43 26.48 -3.15
CA ASP A 76 -3.34 25.81 -4.09
C ASP A 76 -4.84 26.12 -3.83
N ARG A 77 -5.14 27.24 -3.15
CA ARG A 77 -6.50 27.59 -2.68
C ARG A 77 -7.58 27.62 -3.77
N GLU A 78 -7.23 28.09 -4.97
CA GLU A 78 -8.17 28.18 -6.10
C GLU A 78 -8.52 26.78 -6.60
N ARG A 79 -7.52 25.91 -6.76
CA ARG A 79 -7.71 24.51 -7.14
C ARG A 79 -8.57 23.77 -6.12
N HIS A 80 -8.30 23.96 -4.83
CA HIS A 80 -9.11 23.35 -3.77
C HIS A 80 -10.55 23.85 -3.78
N ARG A 81 -10.76 25.15 -4.03
CA ARG A 81 -12.09 25.74 -4.18
C ARG A 81 -12.85 25.14 -5.35
N ASP A 82 -12.21 24.99 -6.51
CA ASP A 82 -12.87 24.46 -7.70
C ASP A 82 -13.18 22.96 -7.59
N ARG A 83 -12.29 22.18 -6.98
CA ARG A 83 -12.60 20.79 -6.62
C ARG A 83 -13.74 20.69 -5.63
N LEU A 84 -13.77 21.54 -4.61
CA LEU A 84 -14.86 21.54 -3.64
C LEU A 84 -16.20 21.88 -4.31
N LYS A 85 -16.23 22.88 -5.22
CA LYS A 85 -17.41 23.17 -6.05
C LYS A 85 -17.81 21.95 -6.88
N SER A 86 -16.85 21.26 -7.51
CA SER A 86 -17.14 20.07 -8.33
C SER A 86 -17.73 18.91 -7.52
N LEU A 87 -17.32 18.76 -6.25
CA LEU A 87 -17.89 17.77 -5.33
C LEU A 87 -19.33 18.12 -4.96
N PHE A 88 -19.61 19.40 -4.70
CA PHE A 88 -20.97 19.85 -4.38
C PHE A 88 -21.89 19.86 -5.60
N SER A 89 -21.38 20.13 -6.80
CA SER A 89 -22.19 20.10 -8.04
C SER A 89 -22.69 18.70 -8.41
N VAL A 90 -22.10 17.62 -7.84
CA VAL A 90 -22.65 16.25 -7.97
C VAL A 90 -24.08 16.17 -7.40
N PHE A 91 -24.42 17.04 -6.43
CA PHE A 91 -25.76 17.12 -5.85
C PHE A 91 -26.72 18.03 -6.61
N ASP A 92 -26.28 18.70 -7.68
CA ASP A 92 -27.10 19.61 -8.49
C ASP A 92 -27.74 18.94 -9.72
N GLY A 93 -27.39 17.67 -10.01
CA GLY A 93 -27.88 16.94 -11.20
C GLY A 93 -29.33 16.41 -11.15
N LYS A 94 -29.77 15.67 -12.19
CA LYS A 94 -31.12 15.07 -12.28
C LYS A 94 -31.46 14.19 -11.05
N THR A 95 -32.74 14.12 -10.68
CA THR A 95 -33.26 13.44 -9.46
C THR A 95 -32.77 11.99 -9.30
N ALA A 96 -32.71 11.21 -10.39
CA ALA A 96 -32.21 9.82 -10.36
C ALA A 96 -30.70 9.73 -10.08
N GLY A 97 -29.90 10.68 -10.59
CA GLY A 97 -28.47 10.79 -10.30
C GLY A 97 -28.19 11.17 -8.84
N LYS A 98 -29.06 12.02 -8.25
CA LYS A 98 -29.00 12.39 -6.83
C LYS A 98 -29.26 11.19 -5.91
N ALA A 99 -30.30 10.40 -6.18
CA ALA A 99 -30.62 9.22 -5.38
C ALA A 99 -29.47 8.20 -5.34
N LYS A 100 -28.81 7.96 -6.47
CA LYS A 100 -27.63 7.06 -6.54
C LYS A 100 -26.40 7.63 -5.86
N ALA A 101 -26.13 8.93 -6.01
CA ALA A 101 -25.04 9.60 -5.30
C ALA A 101 -25.27 9.54 -3.78
N ALA A 102 -26.49 9.80 -3.32
CA ALA A 102 -26.89 9.68 -1.93
C ALA A 102 -26.77 8.24 -1.42
N GLY A 103 -27.20 7.24 -2.20
CA GLY A 103 -27.03 5.82 -1.86
C GLY A 103 -25.56 5.42 -1.74
N THR A 104 -24.71 5.85 -2.67
CA THR A 104 -23.26 5.59 -2.63
C THR A 104 -22.62 6.25 -1.40
N LEU A 105 -23.02 7.48 -1.07
CA LEU A 105 -22.56 8.19 0.12
C LEU A 105 -23.02 7.49 1.41
N ALA A 106 -24.27 7.05 1.48
CA ALA A 106 -24.82 6.34 2.62
C ALA A 106 -24.09 5.00 2.86
N VAL A 107 -23.86 4.22 1.81
CA VAL A 107 -23.10 2.96 1.91
C VAL A 107 -21.64 3.23 2.30
N SER A 108 -21.01 4.26 1.73
CA SER A 108 -19.65 4.65 2.10
C SER A 108 -19.56 5.09 3.57
N GLY A 109 -20.54 5.88 4.05
CA GLY A 109 -20.65 6.29 5.44
C GLY A 109 -20.84 5.10 6.38
N LEU A 110 -21.69 4.13 6.01
CA LEU A 110 -21.86 2.90 6.77
C LEU A 110 -20.56 2.10 6.86
N VAL A 111 -19.83 1.94 5.75
CA VAL A 111 -18.54 1.25 5.74
C VAL A 111 -17.54 1.95 6.65
N ILE A 112 -17.44 3.28 6.59
CA ILE A 112 -16.56 4.06 7.47
C ILE A 112 -16.92 3.82 8.94
N LEU A 113 -18.21 3.81 9.29
CA LEU A 113 -18.66 3.55 10.66
C LEU A 113 -18.34 2.12 11.11
N VAL A 114 -18.53 1.11 10.25
CA VAL A 114 -18.18 -0.28 10.54
C VAL A 114 -16.68 -0.41 10.77
N CYS A 115 -15.83 0.12 9.88
CA CYS A 115 -14.39 0.09 10.06
C CYS A 115 -13.97 0.84 11.33
N ALA A 116 -14.60 1.98 11.65
CA ALA A 116 -14.30 2.76 12.85
C ALA A 116 -14.72 2.05 14.14
N TYR A 117 -15.81 1.26 14.10
CA TYR A 117 -16.24 0.41 15.20
C TYR A 117 -15.19 -0.68 15.47
N PHE A 118 -14.81 -1.45 14.44
CA PHE A 118 -13.81 -2.50 14.59
C PHE A 118 -12.44 -1.93 15.01
N THR A 119 -12.02 -0.79 14.46
CA THR A 119 -10.79 -0.11 14.89
C THR A 119 -10.84 0.40 16.34
N ALA A 120 -12.03 0.57 16.92
CA ALA A 120 -12.18 0.97 18.31
C ALA A 120 -12.34 -0.22 19.27
N ALA A 121 -12.80 -1.37 18.77
CA ALA A 121 -13.18 -2.54 19.59
C ALA A 121 -12.28 -3.77 19.40
N SER A 122 -11.41 -3.78 18.38
CA SER A 122 -10.60 -4.94 18.02
C SER A 122 -9.43 -5.21 18.98
N SER A 123 -8.91 -6.43 18.93
CA SER A 123 -7.78 -6.88 19.75
C SER A 123 -6.45 -6.70 19.01
N PHE A 124 -5.34 -6.80 19.75
CA PHE A 124 -4.01 -6.81 19.16
C PHE A 124 -3.62 -8.21 18.70
N THR A 125 -3.00 -8.30 17.51
CA THR A 125 -2.27 -9.48 17.03
C THR A 125 -1.11 -9.80 17.97
N TYR A 126 -0.65 -11.04 17.97
CA TYR A 126 0.53 -11.49 18.73
C TYR A 126 1.73 -10.54 18.59
N ASP A 127 2.12 -10.20 17.36
CA ASP A 127 3.30 -9.37 17.09
C ASP A 127 3.16 -7.91 17.58
N SER A 128 1.93 -7.42 17.66
CA SER A 128 1.66 -6.09 18.21
C SER A 128 1.98 -6.02 19.71
N GLY A 129 1.74 -7.12 20.43
CA GLY A 129 2.12 -7.26 21.83
C GLY A 129 3.64 -7.44 22.03
N THR A 130 4.34 -8.03 21.06
CA THR A 130 5.77 -8.33 21.21
C THR A 130 6.69 -7.18 20.79
N TYR A 131 6.42 -6.49 19.66
CA TYR A 131 7.31 -5.42 19.20
C TYR A 131 6.66 -4.27 18.44
N HIS A 132 5.50 -4.40 17.78
CA HIS A 132 4.98 -3.29 16.94
C HIS A 132 4.67 -2.04 17.78
N ALA A 133 3.88 -2.19 18.85
CA ALA A 133 3.50 -1.07 19.70
C ALA A 133 4.72 -0.43 20.40
N GLN A 134 5.68 -1.26 20.81
CA GLN A 134 6.92 -0.81 21.43
C GLN A 134 7.81 -0.03 20.45
N SER A 135 7.94 -0.53 19.21
CA SER A 135 8.71 0.13 18.15
C SER A 135 8.11 1.50 17.81
N ILE A 136 6.78 1.60 17.75
CA ILE A 136 6.07 2.86 17.53
C ILE A 136 6.33 3.82 18.70
N HIS A 137 6.24 3.35 19.94
CA HIS A 137 6.50 4.18 21.12
C HIS A 137 7.94 4.73 21.15
N TRP A 138 8.94 3.94 20.74
CA TRP A 138 10.32 4.41 20.60
C TRP A 138 10.40 5.55 19.57
N ILE A 139 9.76 5.40 18.42
CA ILE A 139 9.72 6.43 17.37
C ILE A 139 9.01 7.70 17.87
N GLU A 140 7.92 7.56 18.63
CA GLU A 140 7.16 8.70 19.18
C GLU A 140 7.99 9.51 20.18
N SER A 141 8.67 8.82 21.10
CA SER A 141 9.34 9.45 22.24
C SER A 141 10.76 9.91 21.93
N TYR A 142 11.51 9.09 21.17
CA TYR A 142 12.94 9.28 20.98
C TYR A 142 13.34 9.36 19.50
N GLY A 143 12.49 8.90 18.59
CA GLY A 143 12.85 8.74 17.19
C GLY A 143 13.67 7.46 17.00
N VAL A 144 14.78 7.55 16.30
CA VAL A 144 15.70 6.43 16.10
C VAL A 144 16.80 6.43 17.16
N VAL A 145 16.89 5.32 17.88
CA VAL A 145 17.95 5.07 18.86
C VAL A 145 19.01 4.16 18.25
N LYS A 146 20.27 4.58 18.34
CA LYS A 146 21.40 3.82 17.80
C LYS A 146 21.56 2.50 18.56
N GLY A 147 21.67 1.39 17.84
CA GLY A 147 21.84 0.07 18.43
C GLY A 147 20.65 -0.46 19.22
N LEU A 148 19.43 0.07 18.99
CA LEU A 148 18.21 -0.35 19.70
C LEU A 148 17.97 -1.87 19.63
N ALA A 149 18.41 -2.52 18.55
CA ALA A 149 18.29 -3.97 18.37
C ALA A 149 19.06 -4.81 19.42
N HIS A 150 20.05 -4.23 20.13
CA HIS A 150 20.74 -4.92 21.23
C HIS A 150 19.90 -5.05 22.50
N MET A 151 18.91 -4.17 22.69
CA MET A 151 18.00 -4.27 23.84
C MET A 151 17.02 -5.43 23.65
N GLN A 152 16.50 -5.55 22.43
CA GLN A 152 15.64 -6.65 22.01
C GLN A 152 15.72 -6.74 20.49
N THR A 153 16.07 -7.91 19.97
CA THR A 153 16.34 -8.15 18.55
C THR A 153 15.19 -7.76 17.63
N ARG A 154 13.95 -7.98 18.07
CA ARG A 154 12.72 -7.61 17.32
C ARG A 154 12.53 -6.10 17.15
N LEU A 155 13.11 -5.26 18.02
CA LEU A 155 13.13 -3.81 17.82
C LEU A 155 14.08 -3.40 16.67
N GLY A 156 14.90 -4.33 16.19
CA GLY A 156 15.69 -4.21 14.97
C GLY A 156 14.85 -4.29 13.69
N PHE A 157 13.62 -4.82 13.74
CA PHE A 157 12.72 -4.89 12.57
C PHE A 157 12.19 -3.49 12.21
N ASN A 158 13.00 -2.78 11.42
CA ASN A 158 12.64 -1.48 10.92
C ASN A 158 11.58 -1.60 9.81
N ASN A 159 10.46 -0.91 9.98
CA ASN A 159 9.43 -0.77 8.96
C ASN A 159 9.02 0.71 8.86
N SER A 160 8.85 1.22 7.64
CA SER A 160 8.44 2.61 7.43
C SER A 160 7.03 2.88 7.95
N TYR A 161 6.16 1.86 7.93
CA TYR A 161 4.80 1.95 8.45
C TYR A 161 4.72 2.31 9.94
N PHE A 162 5.70 1.92 10.75
CA PHE A 162 5.72 2.31 12.17
C PHE A 162 5.94 3.81 12.35
N ALA A 163 6.72 4.45 11.46
CA ALA A 163 6.90 5.90 11.49
C ALA A 163 5.62 6.63 11.08
N LEU A 164 4.87 6.10 10.11
CA LEU A 164 3.55 6.61 9.75
C LEU A 164 2.56 6.49 10.92
N CYS A 165 2.54 5.32 11.59
CA CYS A 165 1.71 5.10 12.77
C CYS A 165 2.07 6.07 13.91
N ALA A 166 3.36 6.29 14.19
CA ALA A 166 3.81 7.25 15.20
C ALA A 166 3.36 8.68 14.88
N LEU A 167 3.45 9.11 13.61
CA LEU A 167 3.01 10.44 13.18
C LEU A 167 1.52 10.67 13.50
N PHE A 168 0.68 9.66 13.26
CA PHE A 168 -0.77 9.74 13.40
C PHE A 168 -1.31 9.16 14.71
N SER A 169 -0.45 8.78 15.66
CA SER A 169 -0.89 8.17 16.90
C SER A 169 -1.47 9.17 17.88
N PHE A 170 -1.15 10.46 17.75
CA PHE A 170 -1.48 11.48 18.74
C PHE A 170 -1.05 11.12 20.17
N HIS A 171 0.07 10.40 20.33
CA HIS A 171 0.62 10.04 21.64
C HIS A 171 0.70 11.21 22.63
N PHE A 172 0.94 12.42 22.15
CA PHE A 172 0.97 13.66 22.96
C PHE A 172 -0.37 14.01 23.64
N LEU A 173 -1.46 13.33 23.31
CA LEU A 173 -2.76 13.40 24.03
C LEU A 173 -2.91 12.34 25.13
N GLY A 174 -1.83 11.60 25.43
CA GLY A 174 -1.70 10.68 26.57
C GLY A 174 -1.75 9.20 26.21
N ARG A 175 -2.35 8.81 25.07
CA ARG A 175 -2.36 7.42 24.59
C ARG A 175 -2.14 7.36 23.09
N SER A 176 -1.20 6.52 22.66
CA SER A 176 -0.98 6.23 21.25
C SER A 176 -2.20 5.57 20.62
N MET A 177 -2.69 6.14 19.52
CA MET A 177 -3.70 5.55 18.67
C MET A 177 -3.05 4.66 17.62
N HIS A 178 -3.64 3.49 17.39
CA HIS A 178 -3.24 2.58 16.32
C HIS A 178 -4.39 2.44 15.29
N SER A 179 -4.70 3.54 14.61
CA SER A 179 -5.89 3.68 13.75
C SER A 179 -5.60 3.68 12.25
N VAL A 180 -4.33 3.71 11.85
CA VAL A 180 -3.91 3.85 10.44
C VAL A 180 -4.36 2.66 9.57
N SER A 181 -4.26 1.44 10.09
CA SER A 181 -4.72 0.22 9.39
C SER A 181 -6.23 0.29 9.09
N GLY A 182 -7.02 0.74 10.07
CA GLY A 182 -8.45 0.95 9.90
C GLY A 182 -8.80 2.07 8.91
N PHE A 183 -8.00 3.15 8.88
CA PHE A 183 -8.14 4.21 7.88
C PHE A 183 -7.91 3.66 6.47
N LEU A 184 -6.81 2.91 6.27
CA LEU A 184 -6.47 2.29 4.99
C LEU A 184 -7.58 1.33 4.50
N ALA A 185 -8.16 0.55 5.42
CA ALA A 185 -9.30 -0.32 5.12
C ALA A 185 -10.52 0.48 4.67
N ALA A 186 -10.97 1.44 5.48
CA ALA A 186 -12.12 2.27 5.16
C ALA A 186 -11.93 3.00 3.83
N PHE A 187 -10.75 3.59 3.62
CA PHE A 187 -10.40 4.31 2.41
C PHE A 187 -10.43 3.40 1.17
N THR A 188 -9.84 2.22 1.24
CA THR A 188 -9.78 1.28 0.10
C THR A 188 -11.15 0.70 -0.22
N MET A 189 -11.97 0.39 0.80
CA MET A 189 -13.34 -0.08 0.60
C MET A 189 -14.25 1.01 0.01
N VAL A 190 -14.15 2.25 0.48
CA VAL A 190 -14.88 3.40 -0.09
C VAL A 190 -14.42 3.67 -1.52
N TYR A 191 -13.12 3.56 -1.80
CA TYR A 191 -12.60 3.66 -3.17
C TYR A 191 -13.24 2.62 -4.10
N SER A 192 -13.34 1.36 -3.65
CA SER A 192 -14.02 0.29 -4.40
C SER A 192 -15.50 0.56 -4.65
N ILE A 193 -16.23 1.04 -3.63
CA ILE A 193 -17.65 1.42 -3.77
C ILE A 193 -17.82 2.54 -4.80
N CYS A 194 -17.03 3.60 -4.67
CA CYS A 194 -17.07 4.74 -5.57
C CYS A 194 -16.70 4.34 -7.01
N ARG A 195 -15.73 3.45 -7.19
CA ARG A 195 -15.34 2.95 -8.51
C ARG A 195 -16.43 2.10 -9.14
N TYR A 196 -17.07 1.22 -8.38
CA TYR A 196 -18.18 0.42 -8.87
C TYR A 196 -19.39 1.31 -9.22
N ALA A 197 -19.75 2.25 -8.34
CA ALA A 197 -20.84 3.21 -8.58
C ALA A 197 -20.57 4.10 -9.80
N GLY A 198 -19.32 4.56 -9.99
CA GLY A 198 -18.91 5.34 -11.16
C GLY A 198 -19.09 4.57 -12.48
N HIS A 199 -18.75 3.28 -12.49
CA HIS A 199 -18.95 2.43 -13.67
C HIS A 199 -20.44 2.28 -14.02
N LEU A 200 -21.31 2.15 -13.01
CA LEU A 200 -22.75 2.10 -13.21
C LEU A 200 -23.34 3.41 -13.77
N LYS A 201 -22.78 4.57 -13.42
CA LYS A 201 -23.22 5.87 -13.98
C LYS A 201 -22.85 6.01 -15.46
N VAL A 202 -21.62 5.67 -15.84
CA VAL A 202 -21.16 5.72 -17.24
C VAL A 202 -22.04 4.83 -18.15
N LYS A 203 -22.51 3.69 -17.62
CA LYS A 203 -23.47 2.81 -18.31
C LYS A 203 -24.77 3.54 -18.67
N GLU A 204 -25.33 4.32 -17.75
CA GLU A 204 -26.60 5.02 -17.96
C GLU A 204 -26.48 6.19 -18.92
N ASP A 205 -25.40 6.98 -18.80
CA ASP A 205 -25.21 8.16 -19.64
C ASP A 205 -24.90 7.81 -21.09
N THR A 206 -24.27 6.65 -21.35
CA THR A 206 -23.89 6.24 -22.71
C THR A 206 -24.93 5.41 -23.45
N GLY A 207 -26.03 4.99 -22.79
CA GLY A 207 -27.13 4.23 -23.40
C GLY A 207 -26.74 2.88 -24.03
N ARG A 208 -25.47 2.46 -23.91
CA ARG A 208 -24.96 1.21 -24.47
C ARG A 208 -25.40 0.04 -23.59
N ASN A 209 -26.26 -0.81 -24.14
CA ASN A 209 -26.86 -1.96 -23.46
C ASN A 209 -25.88 -3.10 -23.13
N SER A 210 -24.58 -2.96 -23.40
CA SER A 210 -23.58 -3.99 -23.07
C SER A 210 -22.93 -3.69 -21.72
N PHE A 211 -23.60 -4.03 -20.63
CA PHE A 211 -22.92 -4.16 -19.33
C PHE A 211 -21.87 -5.26 -19.45
N LYS A 212 -20.62 -4.88 -19.66
CA LYS A 212 -19.48 -5.80 -19.59
C LYS A 212 -18.85 -5.61 -18.23
N LEU A 213 -18.98 -6.63 -17.39
CA LEU A 213 -18.23 -6.72 -16.14
C LEU A 213 -16.75 -6.56 -16.47
N ARG A 214 -16.11 -5.61 -15.80
CA ARG A 214 -14.69 -5.34 -15.96
C ARG A 214 -13.89 -6.08 -14.90
N VAL A 215 -12.62 -6.35 -15.16
CA VAL A 215 -11.75 -7.04 -14.20
C VAL A 215 -11.60 -6.18 -12.94
N SER A 216 -11.54 -4.85 -13.10
CA SER A 216 -11.52 -3.93 -11.96
C SER A 216 -12.70 -4.10 -11.00
N ASP A 217 -13.89 -4.43 -11.53
CA ASP A 217 -15.11 -4.51 -10.73
C ASP A 217 -15.09 -5.74 -9.82
N PHE A 218 -14.52 -6.86 -10.30
CA PHE A 218 -14.27 -8.04 -9.47
C PHE A 218 -13.21 -7.77 -8.40
N LEU A 219 -12.14 -7.06 -8.75
CA LEU A 219 -11.08 -6.70 -7.80
C LEU A 219 -11.60 -5.78 -6.68
N CYS A 220 -12.66 -5.01 -6.92
CA CYS A 220 -13.31 -4.19 -5.90
C CYS A 220 -13.94 -5.00 -4.75
N ILE A 221 -14.09 -6.32 -4.89
CA ILE A 221 -14.54 -7.23 -3.82
C ILE A 221 -13.41 -7.54 -2.83
N ALA A 222 -12.15 -7.54 -3.28
CA ALA A 222 -11.00 -7.96 -2.47
C ALA A 222 -10.85 -7.19 -1.14
N PRO A 223 -11.04 -5.84 -1.07
CA PRO A 223 -11.01 -5.13 0.20
C PRO A 223 -12.04 -5.63 1.22
N PHE A 224 -13.23 -6.02 0.78
CA PHE A 224 -14.29 -6.51 1.66
C PHE A 224 -13.97 -7.90 2.18
N ALA A 225 -13.48 -8.79 1.31
CA ALA A 225 -13.02 -10.11 1.70
C ALA A 225 -11.87 -10.02 2.72
N TYR A 226 -10.90 -9.14 2.47
CA TYR A 226 -9.79 -8.91 3.40
C TYR A 226 -10.26 -8.33 4.74
N PHE A 227 -11.20 -7.38 4.71
CA PHE A 227 -11.78 -6.81 5.93
C PHE A 227 -12.42 -7.88 6.81
N ILE A 228 -13.19 -8.81 6.22
CA ILE A 228 -13.84 -9.90 6.98
C ILE A 228 -12.80 -10.75 7.73
N ILE A 229 -11.64 -10.98 7.14
CA ILE A 229 -10.56 -11.78 7.74
C ILE A 229 -9.88 -11.00 8.88
N THR A 230 -9.63 -9.71 8.70
CA THR A 230 -8.79 -8.93 9.62
C THR A 230 -9.56 -8.02 10.58
N ALA A 231 -10.89 -7.92 10.49
CA ALA A 231 -11.68 -6.93 11.22
C ALA A 231 -11.47 -6.99 12.75
N PHE A 232 -11.33 -8.19 13.32
CA PHE A 232 -11.14 -8.39 14.77
C PHE A 232 -9.74 -8.07 15.28
N GLU A 233 -8.80 -7.75 14.39
CA GLU A 233 -7.42 -7.43 14.74
C GLU A 233 -6.96 -6.09 14.11
N ILE A 234 -7.85 -5.37 13.43
CA ILE A 234 -7.50 -4.26 12.54
C ILE A 234 -6.82 -3.07 13.25
N THR A 235 -7.00 -2.91 14.56
CA THR A 235 -6.28 -1.92 15.39
C THR A 235 -4.79 -2.23 15.50
N SER A 236 -4.38 -3.45 15.18
CA SER A 236 -2.97 -3.82 15.19
C SER A 236 -2.20 -2.99 14.16
N PRO A 237 -1.11 -2.32 14.58
CA PRO A 237 -0.20 -1.65 13.65
C PRO A 237 0.71 -2.67 12.95
N SER A 238 0.14 -3.80 12.50
CA SER A 238 0.85 -4.81 11.74
C SER A 238 1.21 -4.27 10.36
N THR A 239 2.47 -4.50 9.97
CA THR A 239 2.97 -4.19 8.62
C THR A 239 2.16 -4.90 7.54
N ASP A 240 1.61 -6.06 7.88
CA ASP A 240 0.92 -6.95 6.95
C ASP A 240 -0.44 -6.37 6.60
N PHE A 241 -1.14 -5.83 7.61
CA PHE A 241 -2.40 -5.15 7.40
C PHE A 241 -2.20 -3.91 6.55
N GLY A 242 -1.30 -3.02 6.96
CA GLY A 242 -1.02 -1.77 6.24
C GLY A 242 -0.64 -2.01 4.78
N VAL A 243 0.31 -2.92 4.52
CA VAL A 243 0.81 -3.15 3.17
C VAL A 243 -0.23 -3.79 2.25
N ILE A 244 -1.02 -4.75 2.75
CA ILE A 244 -2.01 -5.44 1.91
C ILE A 244 -3.13 -4.48 1.47
N TRP A 245 -3.60 -3.57 2.34
CA TRP A 245 -4.55 -2.53 1.93
C TRP A 245 -4.00 -1.65 0.79
N MET A 246 -2.74 -1.25 0.90
CA MET A 246 -2.06 -0.45 -0.13
C MET A 246 -1.82 -1.23 -1.42
N ILE A 247 -1.48 -2.52 -1.34
CA ILE A 247 -1.34 -3.42 -2.51
C ILE A 247 -2.69 -3.59 -3.20
N ILE A 248 -3.77 -3.86 -2.47
CA ILE A 248 -5.11 -4.03 -3.05
C ILE A 248 -5.52 -2.76 -3.81
N TRP A 249 -5.34 -1.58 -3.19
CA TRP A 249 -5.57 -0.31 -3.88
C TRP A 249 -4.70 -0.15 -5.13
N LEU A 250 -3.40 -0.47 -5.04
CA LEU A 250 -2.45 -0.39 -6.16
C LEU A 250 -2.91 -1.27 -7.32
N VAL A 251 -3.26 -2.53 -7.06
CA VAL A 251 -3.70 -3.49 -8.09
C VAL A 251 -5.01 -3.04 -8.73
N ILE A 252 -5.99 -2.59 -7.93
CA ILE A 252 -7.25 -2.04 -8.47
C ILE A 252 -6.93 -0.83 -9.35
N ARG A 253 -6.12 0.12 -8.88
CA ARG A 253 -5.82 1.34 -9.65
C ARG A 253 -5.07 1.02 -10.93
N TRP A 254 -4.11 0.10 -10.88
CA TRP A 254 -3.35 -0.38 -12.03
C TRP A 254 -4.26 -0.95 -13.10
N VAL A 255 -5.18 -1.86 -12.72
CA VAL A 255 -6.14 -2.47 -13.64
C VAL A 255 -7.12 -1.43 -14.20
N VAL A 256 -7.59 -0.50 -13.38
CA VAL A 256 -8.44 0.60 -13.87
C VAL A 256 -7.70 1.43 -14.93
N CYS A 257 -6.41 1.70 -14.77
CA CYS A 257 -5.60 2.38 -15.78
C CYS A 257 -5.45 1.59 -17.09
N ILE A 258 -5.48 0.25 -17.03
CA ILE A 258 -5.49 -0.62 -18.23
C ILE A 258 -6.84 -0.54 -18.96
N GLU A 259 -7.93 -0.40 -18.22
CA GLU A 259 -9.29 -0.40 -18.77
C GLU A 259 -9.73 0.95 -19.34
N GLU A 260 -9.26 2.05 -18.74
CA GLU A 260 -9.56 3.41 -19.18
C GLU A 260 -8.79 3.76 -20.46
N ASP A 261 -9.52 4.00 -21.56
CA ASP A 261 -8.96 4.31 -22.89
C ASP A 261 -8.54 5.78 -23.05
N THR A 262 -9.12 6.68 -22.27
CA THR A 262 -8.87 8.13 -22.37
C THR A 262 -8.86 8.71 -20.97
N GLN A 263 -7.76 9.39 -20.61
CA GLN A 263 -7.72 10.22 -19.41
C GLN A 263 -8.36 11.58 -19.71
N PRO A 264 -9.07 12.21 -18.75
CA PRO A 264 -9.61 13.55 -18.92
C PRO A 264 -8.50 14.56 -19.30
N GLU A 265 -8.85 15.59 -20.07
CA GLU A 265 -7.93 16.69 -20.36
C GLU A 265 -7.42 17.33 -19.06
N GLY A 266 -6.12 17.60 -18.97
CA GLY A 266 -5.47 18.12 -17.77
C GLY A 266 -5.05 17.07 -16.72
N CYS A 267 -5.48 15.80 -16.87
CA CYS A 267 -5.03 14.71 -16.01
C CYS A 267 -3.71 14.09 -16.50
N ASN A 268 -2.97 13.47 -15.58
CA ASN A 268 -1.77 12.71 -15.89
C ASN A 268 -2.00 11.71 -17.03
N ASP A 269 -1.05 11.62 -17.96
CA ASP A 269 -1.10 10.60 -18.99
C ASP A 269 -0.89 9.20 -18.39
N ARG A 270 -1.22 8.18 -19.19
CA ARG A 270 -1.21 6.79 -18.75
C ARG A 270 0.17 6.34 -18.24
N VAL A 271 1.23 6.70 -18.95
CA VAL A 271 2.62 6.32 -18.60
C VAL A 271 3.03 6.97 -17.28
N THR A 272 2.67 8.24 -17.08
CA THR A 272 2.88 8.96 -15.81
C THR A 272 2.19 8.27 -14.65
N VAL A 273 0.93 7.85 -14.82
CA VAL A 273 0.20 7.14 -13.76
C VAL A 273 0.87 5.80 -13.42
N PHE A 274 1.24 4.99 -14.43
CA PHE A 274 1.97 3.74 -14.17
C PHE A 274 3.33 3.97 -13.51
N SER A 275 4.03 5.05 -13.88
CA SER A 275 5.31 5.41 -13.27
C SER A 275 5.15 5.80 -11.80
N LEU A 276 4.12 6.59 -11.45
CA LEU A 276 3.79 6.93 -10.07
C LEU A 276 3.37 5.71 -9.24
N LEU A 277 2.58 4.78 -9.81
CA LEU A 277 2.24 3.52 -9.16
C LEU A 277 3.48 2.64 -8.93
N SER A 278 4.44 2.70 -9.84
CA SER A 278 5.72 1.99 -9.72
C SER A 278 6.58 2.58 -8.59
N VAL A 279 6.68 3.92 -8.51
CA VAL A 279 7.32 4.60 -7.37
C VAL A 279 6.63 4.23 -6.05
N PHE A 280 5.30 4.16 -6.04
CA PHE A 280 4.54 3.73 -4.88
C PHE A 280 4.84 2.26 -4.50
N SER A 281 4.99 1.34 -5.47
CA SER A 281 5.41 -0.05 -5.17
C SER A 281 6.81 -0.15 -4.56
N ILE A 282 7.74 0.72 -4.99
CA ILE A 282 9.09 0.79 -4.41
C ILE A 282 9.02 1.26 -2.95
N PHE A 283 8.16 2.24 -2.65
CA PHE A 283 7.85 2.62 -1.27
C PHE A 283 7.27 1.45 -0.44
N LEU A 284 6.43 0.58 -1.01
CA LEU A 284 5.87 -0.56 -0.25
C LEU A 284 6.94 -1.56 0.21
N VAL A 285 8.13 -1.58 -0.42
CA VAL A 285 9.25 -2.42 0.03
C VAL A 285 9.77 -1.99 1.41
N THR A 286 9.72 -0.70 1.74
CA THR A 286 10.13 -0.22 3.08
C THR A 286 9.07 -0.46 4.15
N VAL A 287 7.82 -0.68 3.73
CA VAL A 287 6.72 -1.08 4.62
C VAL A 287 6.87 -2.55 5.01
N LYS A 288 7.20 -3.41 4.04
CA LYS A 288 7.47 -4.83 4.26
C LYS A 288 8.42 -5.34 3.18
N LEU A 289 9.63 -5.77 3.60
CA LEU A 289 10.70 -6.21 2.69
C LEU A 289 10.27 -7.33 1.74
N SER A 290 9.40 -8.23 2.20
CA SER A 290 8.92 -9.35 1.39
C SER A 290 8.05 -8.95 0.20
N VAL A 291 7.60 -7.68 0.13
CA VAL A 291 6.91 -7.10 -1.04
C VAL A 291 7.90 -6.70 -2.15
N GLY A 292 9.21 -6.88 -1.95
CA GLY A 292 10.26 -6.56 -2.92
C GLY A 292 10.01 -7.07 -4.34
N VAL A 293 9.43 -8.26 -4.50
CA VAL A 293 9.09 -8.84 -5.82
C VAL A 293 8.05 -8.01 -6.59
N LEU A 294 7.16 -7.29 -5.89
CA LEU A 294 6.18 -6.41 -6.51
C LEU A 294 6.86 -5.25 -7.27
N ALA A 295 8.11 -4.90 -6.95
CA ALA A 295 8.88 -3.91 -7.68
C ALA A 295 9.04 -4.26 -9.18
N LEU A 296 8.84 -5.52 -9.58
CA LEU A 296 8.83 -5.94 -10.99
C LEU A 296 7.78 -5.18 -11.82
N ILE A 297 6.71 -4.61 -11.22
CA ILE A 297 5.76 -3.78 -11.97
C ILE A 297 6.41 -2.55 -12.62
N THR A 298 7.54 -2.08 -12.08
CA THR A 298 8.32 -0.94 -12.61
C THR A 298 8.79 -1.16 -14.05
N LEU A 299 8.96 -2.43 -14.46
CA LEU A 299 9.37 -2.79 -15.82
C LEU A 299 8.36 -2.32 -16.88
N TYR A 300 7.08 -2.26 -16.52
CA TYR A 300 6.03 -1.87 -17.47
C TYR A 300 6.22 -0.43 -17.98
N PRO A 301 6.13 0.64 -17.16
CA PRO A 301 6.36 1.99 -17.64
C PRO A 301 7.81 2.21 -18.12
N LEU A 302 8.79 1.49 -17.57
CA LEU A 302 10.19 1.61 -17.99
C LEU A 302 10.37 1.28 -19.47
N VAL A 303 9.75 0.20 -19.97
CA VAL A 303 9.81 -0.16 -21.40
C VAL A 303 9.24 0.95 -22.28
N PHE A 304 8.12 1.57 -21.90
CA PHE A 304 7.54 2.69 -22.64
C PHE A 304 8.46 3.92 -22.61
N LEU A 305 8.98 4.30 -21.45
CA LEU A 305 9.87 5.45 -21.30
C LEU A 305 11.18 5.29 -22.10
N ILE A 306 11.75 4.09 -22.15
CA ILE A 306 12.95 3.80 -22.95
C ILE A 306 12.62 3.89 -24.45
N ARG A 307 11.51 3.28 -24.89
CA ARG A 307 11.08 3.32 -26.31
C ARG A 307 10.80 4.74 -26.79
N GLU A 308 10.19 5.57 -25.93
CA GLU A 308 9.93 6.98 -26.19
C GLU A 308 11.13 7.90 -25.93
N LYS A 309 12.29 7.35 -25.54
CA LYS A 309 13.53 8.09 -25.22
C LYS A 309 13.35 9.17 -24.14
N LYS A 310 12.42 8.98 -23.21
CA LYS A 310 12.13 9.90 -22.09
C LYS A 310 13.07 9.67 -20.90
N TYR A 311 14.38 9.76 -21.13
CA TYR A 311 15.38 9.48 -20.10
C TYR A 311 15.32 10.44 -18.90
N GLY A 312 14.94 11.69 -19.13
CA GLY A 312 14.72 12.66 -18.04
C GLY A 312 13.63 12.22 -17.06
N ASP A 313 12.53 11.65 -17.57
CA ASP A 313 11.46 11.11 -16.74
C ASP A 313 11.91 9.86 -15.98
N ILE A 314 12.73 8.99 -16.59
CA ILE A 314 13.32 7.83 -15.91
C ILE A 314 14.13 8.28 -14.69
N VAL A 315 15.06 9.23 -14.87
CA VAL A 315 15.89 9.76 -13.78
C VAL A 315 15.01 10.39 -12.70
N LYS A 316 14.01 11.19 -13.10
CA LYS A 316 13.05 11.82 -12.21
C LYS A 316 12.30 10.81 -11.33
N TYR A 317 11.78 9.71 -11.91
CA TYR A 317 11.09 8.68 -11.13
C TYR A 317 12.03 7.88 -10.23
N ILE A 318 13.25 7.57 -10.69
CA ILE A 318 14.28 6.92 -9.86
C ILE A 318 14.61 7.79 -8.63
N LEU A 319 14.88 9.08 -8.84
CA LEU A 319 15.15 10.02 -7.74
C LEU A 319 13.98 10.11 -6.76
N SER A 320 12.74 10.12 -7.27
CA SER A 320 11.56 10.13 -6.40
C SER A 320 11.44 8.86 -5.56
N GLY A 321 11.71 7.68 -6.13
CA GLY A 321 11.75 6.42 -5.37
C GLY A 321 12.87 6.42 -4.33
N LEU A 322 14.05 6.94 -4.68
CA LEU A 322 15.18 7.06 -3.76
C LEU A 322 14.84 7.95 -2.57
N VAL A 323 14.19 9.09 -2.77
CA VAL A 323 13.78 9.98 -1.67
C VAL A 323 12.85 9.27 -0.69
N LEU A 324 11.93 8.43 -1.17
CA LEU A 324 10.99 7.68 -0.33
C LEU A 324 11.67 6.52 0.43
N VAL A 325 12.68 5.89 -0.15
CA VAL A 325 13.31 4.67 0.41
C VAL A 325 14.57 4.97 1.23
N LEU A 326 15.27 6.07 0.95
CA LEU A 326 16.50 6.43 1.64
C LEU A 326 16.39 6.47 3.18
N PRO A 327 15.33 7.03 3.80
CA PRO A 327 15.31 7.11 5.26
C PRO A 327 15.14 5.71 5.89
N PHE A 328 14.47 4.77 5.23
CA PHE A 328 14.41 3.37 5.69
C PHE A 328 15.80 2.75 5.84
N PHE A 329 16.71 2.95 4.88
CA PHE A 329 18.08 2.44 4.97
C PHE A 329 18.91 3.14 6.05
N ILE A 330 18.77 4.46 6.17
CA ILE A 330 19.46 5.22 7.23
C ILE A 330 18.99 4.73 8.61
N ARG A 331 17.68 4.57 8.80
CA ARG A 331 17.09 4.08 10.05
C ARG A 331 17.56 2.66 10.35
N ASN A 332 17.59 1.74 9.38
CA ASN A 332 18.14 0.39 9.57
C ASN A 332 19.60 0.43 10.06
N TYR A 333 20.45 1.20 9.40
CA TYR A 333 21.85 1.36 9.78
C TYR A 333 22.01 1.90 11.21
N LEU A 334 21.21 2.90 11.58
CA LEU A 334 21.27 3.45 12.94
C LEU A 334 20.76 2.44 13.98
N ILE A 335 19.61 1.80 13.75
CA ILE A 335 18.98 0.88 14.69
C ILE A 335 19.82 -0.39 14.91
N THR A 336 20.45 -0.91 13.86
CA THR A 336 21.05 -2.26 13.86
C THR A 336 22.53 -2.31 13.47
N GLY A 337 23.05 -1.27 12.81
CA GLY A 337 24.35 -1.29 12.12
C GLY A 337 24.36 -2.01 10.77
N TRP A 338 23.22 -2.58 10.33
CA TRP A 338 23.04 -3.25 9.04
C TRP A 338 22.26 -2.40 8.06
N LEU A 339 22.51 -2.54 6.76
CA LEU A 339 21.73 -1.83 5.74
C LEU A 339 20.30 -2.38 5.67
N VAL A 340 20.14 -3.71 5.78
CA VAL A 340 18.85 -4.41 5.74
C VAL A 340 18.86 -5.50 6.81
N TYR A 341 18.18 -5.27 7.92
CA TYR A 341 18.05 -6.27 8.99
C TYR A 341 16.72 -7.03 8.88
N PRO A 342 16.67 -8.36 9.14
CA PRO A 342 17.77 -9.26 9.48
C PRO A 342 18.35 -9.97 8.23
N PHE A 343 18.75 -9.24 7.17
CA PHE A 343 19.28 -9.85 5.95
C PHE A 343 20.82 -9.77 5.90
N PRO A 344 21.55 -10.85 6.28
CA PRO A 344 22.99 -10.79 6.50
C PRO A 344 23.81 -10.64 5.22
N SER A 345 23.22 -10.83 4.04
CA SER A 345 23.92 -10.83 2.75
C SER A 345 24.45 -9.46 2.32
N VAL A 346 23.96 -8.37 2.93
CA VAL A 346 24.38 -7.00 2.61
C VAL A 346 25.14 -6.40 3.80
N ASP A 347 26.40 -6.82 3.95
CA ASP A 347 27.32 -6.32 4.95
C ASP A 347 28.25 -5.24 4.36
N LEU A 348 27.90 -3.97 4.58
CA LEU A 348 28.66 -2.82 4.05
C LEU A 348 29.34 -1.97 5.13
N PHE A 349 28.96 -2.15 6.41
CA PHE A 349 29.34 -1.24 7.48
C PHE A 349 29.84 -1.99 8.71
N ASN A 350 30.65 -1.31 9.53
CA ASN A 350 31.17 -1.87 10.78
C ASN A 350 31.17 -0.84 11.92
N PRO A 351 30.01 -0.30 12.34
CA PRO A 351 29.93 0.59 13.49
C PRO A 351 30.01 -0.17 14.83
N ASP A 352 30.37 0.54 15.90
CA ASP A 352 30.54 -0.04 17.25
C ASP A 352 29.26 -0.70 17.80
N TRP A 353 28.08 -0.28 17.34
CA TRP A 353 26.78 -0.80 17.77
C TRP A 353 26.18 -1.84 16.82
N LYS A 354 26.95 -2.38 15.86
CA LYS A 354 26.44 -3.37 14.91
C LYS A 354 26.00 -4.65 15.61
N VAL A 355 24.82 -5.16 15.28
CA VAL A 355 24.35 -6.47 15.77
C VAL A 355 25.27 -7.57 15.25
N PRO A 356 25.76 -8.50 16.09
CA PRO A 356 26.62 -9.60 15.66
C PRO A 356 25.98 -10.46 14.56
N LEU A 357 26.79 -10.92 13.60
CA LEU A 357 26.32 -11.70 12.44
C LEU A 357 25.52 -12.95 12.85
N GLU A 358 25.95 -13.64 13.92
CA GLU A 358 25.24 -14.83 14.43
C GLU A 358 23.81 -14.49 14.87
N GLY A 359 23.61 -13.36 15.56
CA GLY A 359 22.28 -12.90 15.95
C GLY A 359 21.40 -12.56 14.75
N VAL A 360 21.97 -11.91 13.72
CA VAL A 360 21.24 -11.61 12.48
C VAL A 360 20.81 -12.88 11.75
N ARG A 361 21.69 -13.87 11.65
CA ARG A 361 21.38 -15.17 11.02
C ARG A 361 20.28 -15.90 11.78
N HIS A 362 20.39 -15.98 13.11
CA HIS A 362 19.38 -16.61 13.94
C HIS A 362 18.00 -15.98 13.73
N GLU A 363 17.91 -14.65 13.69
CA GLU A 363 16.65 -13.94 13.45
C GLU A 363 16.11 -14.15 12.03
N ALA A 364 16.98 -14.23 11.04
CA ALA A 364 16.58 -14.58 9.67
C ALA A 364 15.99 -16.00 9.61
N ASP A 365 16.66 -16.96 10.26
CA ASP A 365 16.25 -18.35 10.30
C ASP A 365 14.94 -18.52 11.06
N GLU A 366 14.77 -17.84 12.21
CA GLU A 366 13.52 -17.82 12.98
C GLU A 366 12.32 -17.37 12.13
N VAL A 367 12.48 -16.30 11.34
CA VAL A 367 11.41 -15.80 10.46
C VAL A 367 11.00 -16.85 9.44
N VAL A 368 11.97 -17.59 8.88
CA VAL A 368 11.72 -18.64 7.88
C VAL A 368 11.01 -19.85 8.49
N VAL A 369 11.51 -20.38 9.60
CA VAL A 369 10.93 -21.58 10.24
C VAL A 369 9.57 -21.29 10.88
N TRP A 370 9.34 -20.04 11.32
CA TRP A 370 8.03 -19.58 11.75
C TRP A 370 7.03 -19.57 10.59
N ALA A 371 7.41 -19.03 9.43
CA ALA A 371 6.57 -19.03 8.24
C ALA A 371 6.23 -20.44 7.74
N ARG A 372 7.14 -21.41 7.94
CA ARG A 372 6.96 -22.84 7.61
C ARG A 372 6.16 -23.64 8.64
N TYR A 373 5.76 -23.04 9.77
CA TYR A 373 5.14 -23.72 10.93
C TYR A 373 5.99 -24.79 11.63
N THR A 374 7.26 -24.96 11.27
CA THR A 374 8.18 -25.90 11.94
C THR A 374 8.69 -25.35 13.26
N LYS A 375 8.86 -24.02 13.37
CA LYS A 375 9.20 -23.27 14.60
C LYS A 375 10.48 -23.73 15.31
N ASP A 376 11.38 -24.39 14.59
CA ASP A 376 12.69 -24.84 15.07
C ASP A 376 13.75 -24.47 14.03
N THR A 377 14.70 -23.62 14.42
CA THR A 377 15.79 -23.14 13.55
C THR A 377 16.72 -24.26 13.11
N ALA A 378 16.78 -25.38 13.84
CA ALA A 378 17.52 -26.57 13.41
C ALA A 378 16.94 -27.21 12.13
N LEU A 379 15.70 -26.89 11.76
CA LEU A 379 15.00 -27.40 10.59
C LEU A 379 15.04 -26.44 9.38
N ILE A 380 15.92 -25.44 9.40
CA ILE A 380 16.01 -24.42 8.34
C ILE A 380 16.33 -25.03 6.96
N ASP A 381 17.10 -26.11 6.91
CA ASP A 381 17.55 -26.77 5.68
C ASP A 381 16.52 -27.74 5.07
N GLN A 382 15.33 -27.86 5.68
CA GLN A 382 14.27 -28.72 5.15
C GLN A 382 13.85 -28.30 3.73
N SER A 383 13.71 -29.29 2.87
CA SER A 383 13.15 -29.14 1.53
C SER A 383 11.65 -28.88 1.59
N ILE A 384 11.08 -28.34 0.50
CA ILE A 384 9.63 -28.10 0.38
C ILE A 384 8.79 -29.37 0.62
N ARG A 385 9.32 -30.55 0.30
CA ARG A 385 8.61 -31.82 0.51
C ARG A 385 8.47 -32.17 2.00
N GLU A 386 9.34 -31.64 2.84
CA GLU A 386 9.38 -31.93 4.28
C GLU A 386 8.54 -30.93 5.06
N TRP A 387 8.69 -29.62 4.80
CA TRP A 387 7.97 -28.60 5.57
C TRP A 387 6.56 -28.30 5.03
N PHE A 388 6.29 -28.45 3.73
CA PHE A 388 4.98 -28.10 3.17
C PHE A 388 3.82 -28.94 3.75
N PRO A 389 3.95 -30.27 3.98
CA PRO A 389 2.92 -31.03 4.66
C PRO A 389 2.62 -30.50 6.07
N VAL A 390 3.66 -30.15 6.84
CA VAL A 390 3.51 -29.56 8.18
C VAL A 390 2.80 -28.22 8.12
N TRP A 391 3.22 -27.32 7.22
CA TRP A 391 2.55 -26.04 6.98
C TRP A 391 1.07 -26.22 6.59
N TRP A 392 0.77 -27.22 5.76
CA TRP A 392 -0.61 -27.55 5.37
C TRP A 392 -1.44 -27.98 6.58
N GLU A 393 -0.90 -28.84 7.42
CA GLU A 393 -1.58 -29.38 8.59
C GLU A 393 -1.74 -28.34 9.72
N GLU A 394 -0.76 -27.48 9.94
CA GLU A 394 -0.77 -26.59 11.11
C GLU A 394 -1.52 -25.25 10.91
N GLN A 395 -1.78 -24.81 9.67
CA GLN A 395 -2.38 -23.48 9.43
C GLN A 395 -3.86 -23.34 9.88
N GLY A 396 -4.54 -24.43 10.21
CA GLY A 396 -5.96 -24.43 10.59
C GLY A 396 -6.94 -24.36 9.41
N GLN A 397 -8.20 -24.75 9.64
CA GLN A 397 -9.18 -24.98 8.55
C GLN A 397 -9.48 -23.72 7.71
N ALA A 398 -9.66 -22.56 8.35
CA ALA A 398 -9.97 -21.32 7.64
C ALA A 398 -8.82 -20.88 6.71
N ASN A 399 -7.58 -20.92 7.20
CA ASN A 399 -6.41 -20.58 6.40
C ASN A 399 -6.18 -21.59 5.27
N ARG A 400 -6.42 -22.90 5.50
CA ARG A 400 -6.35 -23.90 4.41
C ARG A 400 -7.33 -23.56 3.28
N PHE A 401 -8.54 -23.11 3.59
CA PHE A 401 -9.50 -22.70 2.56
C PHE A 401 -9.02 -21.45 1.78
N LEU A 402 -8.42 -20.48 2.48
CA LEU A 402 -7.80 -19.31 1.83
C LEU A 402 -6.63 -19.72 0.94
N SER A 403 -5.77 -20.62 1.41
CA SER A 403 -4.65 -21.19 0.64
C SER A 403 -5.14 -21.94 -0.60
N LEU A 404 -6.18 -22.79 -0.48
CA LEU A 404 -6.82 -23.44 -1.64
C LEU A 404 -7.33 -22.42 -2.65
N SER A 405 -8.01 -21.37 -2.17
CA SER A 405 -8.54 -20.30 -3.01
C SER A 405 -7.42 -19.55 -3.72
N ALA A 406 -6.30 -19.32 -3.05
CA ALA A 406 -5.11 -18.68 -3.63
C ALA A 406 -4.44 -19.57 -4.70
N PHE A 407 -4.27 -20.87 -4.44
CA PHE A 407 -3.75 -21.82 -5.44
C PHE A 407 -4.67 -21.92 -6.66
N ALA A 408 -5.98 -22.01 -6.46
CA ALA A 408 -6.96 -22.01 -7.56
C ALA A 408 -6.91 -20.71 -8.36
N GLY A 409 -6.77 -19.56 -7.69
CA GLY A 409 -6.56 -18.26 -8.31
C GLY A 409 -5.28 -18.23 -9.17
N CYS A 410 -4.17 -18.74 -8.66
CA CYS A 410 -2.92 -18.83 -9.40
C CYS A 410 -3.08 -19.70 -10.66
N MET A 411 -3.72 -20.86 -10.54
CA MET A 411 -4.00 -21.73 -11.68
C MET A 411 -4.88 -21.03 -12.73
N ALA A 412 -5.89 -20.28 -12.31
CA ALA A 412 -6.73 -19.51 -13.22
C ALA A 412 -5.93 -18.41 -13.96
N VAL A 413 -4.99 -17.74 -13.29
CA VAL A 413 -4.10 -16.75 -13.92
C VAL A 413 -3.16 -17.44 -14.92
N ILE A 414 -2.55 -18.58 -14.56
CA ILE A 414 -1.68 -19.35 -15.47
C ILE A 414 -2.46 -19.75 -16.73
N VAL A 415 -3.66 -20.31 -16.57
CA VAL A 415 -4.53 -20.69 -17.70
C VAL A 415 -4.84 -19.46 -18.56
N ARG A 416 -5.16 -18.31 -17.96
CA ARG A 416 -5.39 -17.07 -18.71
C ARG A 416 -4.15 -16.64 -19.50
N ILE A 417 -2.95 -16.68 -18.90
CA ILE A 417 -1.70 -16.34 -19.58
C ILE A 417 -1.48 -17.26 -20.78
N LEU A 418 -1.63 -18.57 -20.62
CA LEU A 418 -1.49 -19.54 -21.71
C LEU A 418 -2.49 -19.28 -22.85
N ILE A 419 -3.76 -19.05 -22.51
CA ILE A 419 -4.81 -18.72 -23.49
C ILE A 419 -4.45 -17.45 -24.26
N THR A 420 -4.02 -16.40 -23.57
CA THR A 420 -3.66 -15.11 -24.18
C THR A 420 -2.40 -15.20 -25.05
N LEU A 421 -1.43 -16.03 -24.72
CA LEU A 421 -0.21 -16.22 -25.53
C LEU A 421 -0.47 -17.12 -26.75
N ILE A 422 -1.29 -18.16 -26.61
CA ILE A 422 -1.51 -19.17 -27.66
C ILE A 422 -2.57 -18.72 -28.69
N LEU A 423 -3.68 -18.12 -28.26
CA LEU A 423 -4.79 -17.78 -29.17
C LEU A 423 -4.45 -16.76 -30.28
N PRO A 424 -3.67 -15.69 -30.03
CA PRO A 424 -3.30 -14.73 -31.08
C PRO A 424 -2.39 -15.36 -32.15
N VAL A 425 -1.45 -16.22 -31.73
CA VAL A 425 -0.59 -17.01 -32.63
C VAL A 425 -1.42 -17.90 -33.54
N LEU A 426 -2.49 -18.51 -33.02
CA LEU A 426 -3.43 -19.33 -33.80
C LEU A 426 -4.39 -18.50 -34.68
N ARG A 427 -4.73 -17.27 -34.29
CA ARG A 427 -5.76 -16.45 -34.96
C ARG A 427 -5.21 -15.37 -35.92
N ARG A 428 -3.88 -15.18 -36.01
CA ARG A 428 -3.22 -14.15 -36.86
C ARG A 428 -3.86 -12.76 -36.78
N ARG A 429 -4.25 -12.30 -35.58
CA ARG A 429 -4.82 -10.97 -35.37
C ARG A 429 -3.84 -10.11 -34.59
N ALA A 430 -3.43 -8.98 -35.17
CA ALA A 430 -2.70 -7.92 -34.49
C ALA A 430 -3.59 -6.68 -34.34
N GLY A 431 -3.69 -6.11 -33.13
CA GLY A 431 -4.47 -4.88 -32.90
C GLY A 431 -4.52 -4.42 -31.44
N LYS A 432 -5.10 -3.24 -31.16
CA LYS A 432 -5.16 -2.61 -29.82
C LYS A 432 -5.72 -3.47 -28.66
N ALA A 433 -6.53 -4.48 -28.96
CA ALA A 433 -7.00 -5.43 -27.95
C ALA A 433 -5.84 -6.27 -27.36
N GLU A 434 -4.78 -6.48 -28.14
CA GLU A 434 -3.59 -7.23 -27.76
C GLU A 434 -2.76 -6.49 -26.70
N GLU A 435 -2.64 -5.17 -26.78
CA GLU A 435 -1.89 -4.36 -25.80
C GLU A 435 -2.54 -4.39 -24.40
N LYS A 436 -3.88 -4.30 -24.35
CA LYS A 436 -4.61 -4.42 -23.08
C LYS A 436 -4.45 -5.82 -22.48
N GLU A 437 -4.58 -6.87 -23.29
CA GLU A 437 -4.42 -8.24 -22.81
C GLU A 437 -2.98 -8.53 -22.34
N ILE A 438 -1.96 -8.02 -23.04
CA ILE A 438 -0.56 -8.09 -22.60
C ILE A 438 -0.38 -7.40 -21.25
N SER A 439 -1.02 -6.24 -21.04
CA SER A 439 -0.94 -5.51 -19.77
C SER A 439 -1.56 -6.30 -18.60
N TYR A 440 -2.67 -7.01 -18.84
CA TYR A 440 -3.25 -7.93 -17.87
C TYR A 440 -2.34 -9.12 -17.57
N VAL A 441 -1.78 -9.73 -18.62
CA VAL A 441 -0.83 -10.85 -18.49
C VAL A 441 0.39 -10.45 -17.70
N PHE A 442 0.94 -9.25 -17.95
CA PHE A 442 2.07 -8.71 -17.19
C PHE A 442 1.75 -8.59 -15.70
N MET A 443 0.64 -7.94 -15.36
CA MET A 443 0.24 -7.79 -13.94
C MET A 443 -0.02 -9.16 -13.28
N GLY A 444 -0.71 -10.07 -13.99
CA GLY A 444 -0.95 -11.43 -13.52
C GLY A 444 0.34 -12.22 -13.29
N ALA A 445 1.31 -12.10 -14.20
CA ALA A 445 2.62 -12.74 -14.07
C ALA A 445 3.40 -12.20 -12.86
N VAL A 446 3.42 -10.89 -12.64
CA VAL A 446 4.07 -10.31 -11.45
C VAL A 446 3.43 -10.83 -10.17
N LEU A 447 2.09 -10.89 -10.09
CA LEU A 447 1.40 -11.44 -8.92
C LEU A 447 1.67 -12.94 -8.71
N LEU A 448 1.80 -13.73 -9.78
CA LEU A 448 2.20 -15.13 -9.69
C LEU A 448 3.63 -15.30 -9.16
N ILE A 449 4.57 -14.48 -9.63
CA ILE A 449 5.95 -14.50 -9.13
C ILE A 449 5.98 -14.08 -7.66
N CYS A 450 5.19 -13.07 -7.27
CA CYS A 450 5.03 -12.69 -5.87
C CYS A 450 4.53 -13.88 -5.04
N PHE A 451 3.47 -14.58 -5.48
CA PHE A 451 2.94 -15.74 -4.78
C PHE A 451 3.97 -16.88 -4.69
N ALA A 452 4.66 -17.19 -5.78
CA ALA A 452 5.67 -18.23 -5.84
C ALA A 452 6.92 -17.92 -4.98
N PHE A 453 7.24 -16.65 -4.75
CA PHE A 453 8.34 -16.26 -3.86
C PHE A 453 8.07 -16.60 -2.38
N PHE A 454 6.80 -16.71 -1.99
CA PHE A 454 6.39 -17.07 -0.62
C PHE A 454 6.17 -18.58 -0.42
N MET A 455 6.25 -19.37 -1.50
CA MET A 455 6.14 -20.82 -1.51
C MET A 455 7.52 -21.45 -1.59
#